data_AF-A0A520I9H3-F1
#
_entry.id   AF-A0A520I9H3-F1
#
_cell.length_a   1.000
_cell.length_b   1.000
_cell.length_c   1.000
_cell.angle_alpha   90.00
_cell.angle_beta   90.00
_cell.angle_gamma   90.00
#
_symmetry.space_group_name_H-M   'P 1'
#
loop_
_entity.id
_entity.type
_entity.pdbx_description
1 polymer ?
#
loop_
_entity_poly.entity_id
_entity_poly.type
_entity_poly.pdbx_seq_one_letter_code
_entity_poly.pdbx_strand_id
1 'polypeptide(L)'
;GRPVDASYSKPRLSSTVSSTSNTTAFGLLPHAVQRGATLAALTQLRAMGVTVVFNSNRAAANAAQTQAAIEAAGLGPARHGETLFLAGDDATGSKKDGRRATIAARYCVVAMGGDQLGDFSDLFNAGQTPAARRAVVQSPAITAKWGAGWFVLPNPVYGTALKGSRDEVFPPAIHWAPTQGIH
;
A
#
# COMPACT_ATOMS: atom_id res chain seq x y z
N GLY A 1 -12.20 -40.88 -28.54
CA GLY A 1 -12.34 -39.57 -27.88
C GLY A 1 -10.96 -38.99 -27.69
N ARG A 2 -10.70 -37.77 -28.15
CA ARG A 2 -9.43 -37.07 -27.93
C ARG A 2 -9.50 -36.29 -26.61
N PRO A 3 -8.44 -36.26 -25.78
CA PRO A 3 -8.43 -35.41 -24.60
C PRO A 3 -8.33 -33.94 -25.05
N VAL A 4 -9.14 -33.09 -24.42
CA VAL A 4 -9.10 -31.65 -24.57
C VAL A 4 -7.92 -31.11 -23.76
N ASP A 5 -6.95 -30.54 -24.47
CA ASP A 5 -5.83 -29.85 -23.87
C ASP A 5 -6.33 -28.49 -23.35
N ALA A 6 -6.52 -28.38 -22.03
CA ALA A 6 -6.92 -27.13 -21.38
C ALA A 6 -5.69 -26.22 -21.25
N SER A 7 -5.26 -25.66 -22.38
CA SER A 7 -4.34 -24.53 -22.43
C SER A 7 -5.03 -23.33 -21.81
N TYR A 8 -4.95 -23.20 -20.48
CA TYR A 8 -5.29 -21.98 -19.77
C TYR A 8 -4.22 -20.95 -20.08
N SER A 9 -4.31 -20.34 -21.26
CA SER A 9 -3.48 -19.21 -21.66
C SER A 9 -3.82 -18.04 -20.75
N LYS A 10 -3.03 -17.85 -19.67
CA LYS A 10 -3.05 -16.63 -18.87
C LYS A 10 -2.81 -15.45 -19.83
N PRO A 11 -3.71 -14.44 -19.86
CA PRO A 11 -3.48 -13.28 -20.70
C PRO A 11 -2.20 -12.57 -20.26
N ARG A 12 -1.34 -12.32 -21.26
CA ARG A 12 -0.14 -11.48 -21.29
C ARG A 12 0.24 -10.84 -19.94
N LEU A 13 1.26 -11.41 -19.29
CA LEU A 13 1.88 -10.97 -18.04
C LEU A 13 2.36 -9.50 -18.13
N SER A 14 1.49 -8.54 -17.81
CA SER A 14 1.92 -7.19 -17.44
C SER A 14 2.27 -7.22 -15.96
N SER A 15 3.55 -7.04 -15.65
CA SER A 15 4.02 -6.79 -14.28
C SER A 15 3.20 -5.65 -13.68
N THR A 16 2.79 -5.76 -12.42
CA THR A 16 1.88 -4.79 -11.79
C THR A 16 2.44 -4.27 -10.47
N VAL A 17 2.30 -2.96 -10.26
CA VAL A 17 2.55 -2.31 -8.97
C VAL A 17 1.21 -2.00 -8.32
N SER A 18 0.97 -2.57 -7.13
CA SER A 18 -0.17 -2.20 -6.30
C SER A 18 0.20 -0.97 -5.47
N SER A 19 -0.26 0.21 -5.90
CA SER A 19 -0.19 1.45 -5.12
C SER A 19 -1.36 1.50 -4.15
N THR A 20 -1.10 1.10 -2.91
CA THR A 20 -2.03 1.16 -1.80
C THR A 20 -1.86 2.50 -1.11
N SER A 21 -2.60 3.51 -1.54
CA SER A 21 -2.65 4.78 -0.82
C SER A 21 -4.08 5.16 -0.52
N ASN A 22 -4.32 5.56 0.72
CA ASN A 22 -5.50 6.33 1.05
C ASN A 22 -5.34 7.66 0.29
N THR A 23 -6.18 8.01 -0.69
CA THR A 23 -6.02 9.27 -1.45
C THR A 23 -6.12 10.51 -0.53
N THR A 24 -6.54 10.31 0.72
CA THR A 24 -6.41 11.29 1.81
C THR A 24 -4.95 11.64 2.11
N ALA A 25 -4.00 10.70 1.99
CA ALA A 25 -2.56 11.00 1.97
C ALA A 25 -2.26 12.01 0.85
N PHE A 26 -2.64 11.73 -0.39
CA PHE A 26 -2.34 12.64 -1.50
C PHE A 26 -3.07 14.00 -1.45
N GLY A 27 -4.25 14.05 -0.82
CA GLY A 27 -5.02 15.28 -0.59
C GLY A 27 -4.58 16.10 0.63
N LEU A 28 -3.88 15.50 1.61
CA LEU A 28 -3.42 16.16 2.85
C LEU A 28 -1.90 16.10 3.08
N LEU A 29 -1.11 15.54 2.16
CA LEU A 29 0.35 15.52 2.28
C LEU A 29 0.90 16.95 2.23
N PRO A 30 1.60 17.43 3.27
CA PRO A 30 2.19 18.77 3.30
C PRO A 30 3.37 18.99 2.35
N HIS A 31 3.66 18.09 1.39
CA HIS A 31 4.85 18.22 0.55
C HIS A 31 4.54 17.92 -0.92
N ALA A 32 4.50 18.97 -1.74
CA ALA A 32 4.43 18.89 -3.21
C ALA A 32 5.54 17.99 -3.81
N VAL A 33 6.68 17.85 -3.12
CA VAL A 33 7.79 16.97 -3.47
C VAL A 33 7.37 15.49 -3.54
N GLN A 34 6.59 15.00 -2.57
CA GLN A 34 6.17 13.60 -2.53
C GLN A 34 5.15 13.28 -3.63
N ARG A 35 4.30 14.26 -3.98
CA ARG A 35 3.41 14.18 -5.15
C ARG A 35 4.18 14.11 -6.46
N GLY A 36 5.16 14.99 -6.66
CA GLY A 36 6.01 15.00 -7.85
C GLY A 36 6.80 13.69 -8.03
N ALA A 37 7.40 13.19 -6.95
CA ALA A 37 8.13 11.92 -6.96
C ALA A 37 7.21 10.73 -7.29
N THR A 38 5.99 10.70 -6.72
CA THR A 38 5.02 9.65 -7.03
C THR A 38 4.62 9.69 -8.49
N LEU A 39 4.29 10.87 -9.03
CA LEU A 39 3.91 11.02 -10.44
C LEU A 39 5.03 10.56 -11.39
N ALA A 40 6.27 10.95 -11.11
CA ALA A 40 7.43 10.52 -11.88
C ALA A 40 7.60 8.99 -11.84
N ALA A 41 7.48 8.38 -10.65
CA ALA A 41 7.56 6.93 -10.48
C ALA A 41 6.44 6.19 -11.24
N LEU A 42 5.18 6.63 -11.13
CA LEU A 42 4.06 6.01 -11.86
C LEU A 42 4.21 6.15 -13.38
N THR A 43 4.69 7.31 -13.84
CA THR A 43 4.99 7.55 -15.26
C THR A 43 6.06 6.58 -15.75
N GLN A 44 7.15 6.42 -15.01
CA GLN A 44 8.23 5.50 -15.37
C GLN A 44 7.77 4.05 -15.37
N LEU A 45 6.98 3.63 -14.38
CA LEU A 45 6.39 2.28 -14.34
C LEU A 45 5.55 2.00 -15.58
N ARG A 46 4.68 2.94 -15.97
CA ARG A 46 3.86 2.81 -17.18
C ARG A 46 4.69 2.77 -18.45
N ALA A 47 5.76 3.57 -18.54
CA ALA A 47 6.69 3.53 -19.66
C ALA A 47 7.40 2.18 -19.79
N MET A 48 7.59 1.45 -18.68
CA MET A 48 8.11 0.08 -18.65
C MET A 48 7.03 -1.00 -18.90
N GLY A 49 5.80 -0.62 -19.24
CA GLY A 49 4.69 -1.55 -19.46
C GLY A 49 4.09 -2.15 -18.19
N VAL A 50 4.38 -1.55 -17.03
CA VAL A 50 3.84 -1.97 -15.73
C VAL A 50 2.47 -1.35 -15.52
N THR A 51 1.48 -2.17 -15.21
CA THR A 51 0.15 -1.70 -14.84
C THR A 51 0.16 -1.19 -13.40
N VAL A 52 -0.38 0.00 -13.16
CA VAL A 52 -0.56 0.55 -11.81
C VAL A 52 -1.97 0.21 -11.35
N VAL A 53 -2.08 -0.46 -10.20
CA VAL A 53 -3.36 -0.81 -9.56
C VAL A 53 -3.45 -0.12 -8.21
N PHE A 54 -4.59 0.53 -7.94
CA PHE A 54 -4.87 1.18 -6.68
C PHE A 54 -5.68 0.27 -5.76
N ASN A 55 -5.20 0.00 -4.55
CA ASN A 55 -5.95 -0.75 -3.54
C ASN A 55 -6.13 0.11 -2.27
N SER A 56 -7.32 0.66 -2.09
CA SER A 56 -7.57 1.72 -1.10
C SER A 56 -8.65 1.31 -0.09
N ASN A 57 -8.59 1.91 1.10
CA ASN A 57 -9.63 1.77 2.12
C ASN A 57 -10.73 2.84 1.98
N ARG A 58 -10.74 3.60 0.87
CA ARG A 58 -11.89 4.40 0.47
C ARG A 58 -13.07 3.48 0.18
N ALA A 59 -14.28 3.93 0.51
CA ALA A 59 -15.49 3.16 0.32
C ALA A 59 -15.81 2.99 -1.17
N ALA A 60 -16.19 1.78 -1.59
CA ALA A 60 -16.63 1.47 -2.94
C ALA A 60 -17.86 2.30 -3.38
N ALA A 61 -18.71 2.70 -2.43
CA ALA A 61 -19.80 3.64 -2.66
C ALA A 61 -19.33 5.00 -3.24
N ASN A 62 -18.06 5.36 -3.05
CA ASN A 62 -17.43 6.59 -3.54
C ASN A 62 -16.46 6.33 -4.71
N ALA A 63 -16.67 5.26 -5.49
CA ALA A 63 -15.76 4.85 -6.56
C ALA A 63 -15.55 5.95 -7.60
N ALA A 64 -16.63 6.52 -8.13
CA ALA A 64 -16.56 7.56 -9.16
C ALA A 64 -15.79 8.80 -8.70
N GLN A 65 -16.02 9.27 -7.47
CA GLN A 65 -15.31 10.40 -6.88
C GLN A 65 -13.83 10.07 -6.63
N THR A 66 -13.53 8.82 -6.24
CA THR A 66 -12.16 8.37 -6.04
C THR A 66 -11.40 8.30 -7.35
N GLN A 67 -12.02 7.80 -8.42
CA GLN A 67 -11.45 7.82 -9.77
C GLN A 67 -11.16 9.25 -10.21
N ALA A 68 -12.16 10.14 -10.16
CA ALA A 68 -11.99 11.54 -10.55
C ALA A 68 -10.86 12.24 -9.77
N ALA A 69 -10.72 11.98 -8.48
CA ALA A 69 -9.64 12.53 -7.67
C ALA A 69 -8.25 12.01 -8.08
N ILE A 70 -8.14 10.72 -8.44
CA ILE A 70 -6.90 10.11 -8.92
C ILE A 70 -6.51 10.68 -10.30
N GLU A 71 -7.48 10.84 -11.20
CA GLU A 71 -7.26 11.46 -12.51
C GLU A 71 -6.83 12.93 -12.37
N ALA A 72 -7.55 13.72 -11.56
CA ALA A 72 -7.24 15.12 -11.33
C ALA A 72 -5.85 15.34 -10.70
N ALA A 73 -5.36 14.36 -9.92
CA ALA A 73 -4.01 14.37 -9.36
C ALA A 73 -2.92 13.94 -10.37
N GLY A 74 -3.28 13.59 -11.62
CA GLY A 74 -2.35 13.05 -12.62
C GLY A 74 -1.89 11.63 -12.33
N LEU A 75 -2.44 10.98 -11.30
CA LEU A 75 -2.04 9.65 -10.87
C LEU A 75 -2.74 8.54 -11.67
N GLY A 76 -3.81 8.86 -12.39
CA GLY A 76 -4.57 7.92 -13.21
C GLY A 76 -3.82 7.39 -14.45
N PRO A 77 -4.41 6.41 -15.17
CA PRO A 77 -5.82 6.08 -15.09
C PRO A 77 -6.18 5.14 -13.93
N ALA A 78 -7.37 5.33 -13.34
CA ALA A 78 -7.97 4.44 -12.34
C ALA A 78 -9.37 3.97 -12.76
N ARG A 79 -9.57 2.66 -12.83
CA ARG A 79 -10.86 2.03 -13.22
C ARG A 79 -11.34 1.07 -12.15
N HIS A 80 -12.47 1.38 -11.52
CA HIS A 80 -13.05 0.53 -10.47
C HIS A 80 -13.32 -0.88 -11.00
N GLY A 81 -12.87 -1.89 -10.26
CA GLY A 81 -12.98 -3.31 -10.64
C GLY A 81 -11.90 -3.80 -11.63
N GLU A 82 -11.06 -2.92 -12.16
CA GLU A 82 -9.93 -3.26 -13.05
C GLU A 82 -8.59 -2.85 -12.44
N THR A 83 -8.37 -1.54 -12.28
CA THR A 83 -7.14 -0.94 -11.73
C THR A 83 -7.39 -0.13 -10.46
N LEU A 84 -8.60 -0.17 -9.91
CA LEU A 84 -8.97 0.44 -8.64
C LEU A 84 -9.85 -0.54 -7.85
N PHE A 85 -9.40 -0.86 -6.64
CA PHE A 85 -10.07 -1.75 -5.69
C PHE A 85 -10.24 -1.01 -4.37
N LEU A 86 -11.44 -1.06 -3.82
CA LEU A 86 -11.93 -0.20 -2.74
C LEU A 86 -12.52 -1.02 -1.59
N ALA A 87 -12.54 -0.47 -0.38
CA ALA A 87 -13.21 -1.11 0.74
C ALA A 87 -14.71 -1.28 0.44
N GLY A 88 -15.20 -2.52 0.54
CA GLY A 88 -16.53 -2.91 0.08
C GLY A 88 -16.53 -3.76 -1.21
N ASP A 89 -15.40 -3.83 -1.94
CA ASP A 89 -15.23 -4.78 -3.04
C ASP A 89 -14.98 -6.21 -2.55
N ASP A 90 -14.65 -6.36 -1.27
CA ASP A 90 -14.62 -7.63 -0.55
C ASP A 90 -15.34 -7.51 0.81
N ALA A 91 -15.56 -8.65 1.46
CA ALA A 91 -16.21 -8.73 2.77
C ALA A 91 -15.26 -8.47 3.96
N THR A 92 -14.04 -7.98 3.72
CA THR A 92 -13.00 -7.84 4.76
C THR A 92 -12.84 -6.41 5.27
N GLY A 93 -13.59 -5.47 4.71
CA GLY A 93 -13.60 -4.07 5.12
C GLY A 93 -12.26 -3.39 4.87
N SER A 94 -11.61 -2.90 5.94
CA SER A 94 -10.33 -2.17 5.86
C SER A 94 -9.10 -3.07 5.69
N LYS A 95 -9.27 -4.39 5.84
CA LYS A 95 -8.28 -5.39 5.46
C LYS A 95 -8.12 -5.42 3.93
N LYS A 96 -6.94 -5.80 3.46
CA LYS A 96 -6.56 -5.67 2.04
C LYS A 96 -6.10 -6.97 1.39
N ASP A 97 -5.89 -8.05 2.14
CA ASP A 97 -5.46 -9.34 1.58
C ASP A 97 -6.53 -9.95 0.66
N GLY A 98 -7.82 -9.75 0.95
CA GLY A 98 -8.91 -10.16 0.07
C GLY A 98 -8.81 -9.49 -1.31
N ARG A 99 -8.79 -8.16 -1.34
CA ARG A 99 -8.54 -7.39 -2.58
C ARG A 99 -7.19 -7.73 -3.24
N ARG A 100 -6.11 -7.93 -2.48
CA ARG A 100 -4.81 -8.34 -3.04
C ARG A 100 -4.90 -9.71 -3.74
N ALA A 101 -5.65 -10.66 -3.20
CA ALA A 101 -5.89 -11.95 -3.84
C ALA A 101 -6.66 -11.80 -5.16
N THR A 102 -7.70 -10.96 -5.20
CA THR A 102 -8.44 -10.63 -6.44
C THR A 102 -7.54 -10.00 -7.49
N ILE A 103 -6.67 -9.07 -7.08
CA ILE A 103 -5.67 -8.45 -7.97
C ILE A 103 -4.69 -9.52 -8.49
N ALA A 104 -4.13 -10.34 -7.61
CA ALA A 104 -3.16 -11.38 -7.97
C ALA A 104 -3.73 -12.49 -8.87
N ALA A 105 -5.06 -12.69 -8.88
CA ALA A 105 -5.72 -13.59 -9.81
C ALA A 105 -5.66 -13.10 -11.27
N ARG A 106 -5.51 -11.78 -11.48
CA ARG A 106 -5.48 -11.14 -12.81
C ARG A 106 -4.11 -10.60 -13.20
N TYR A 107 -3.29 -10.26 -12.21
CA TYR A 107 -2.02 -9.57 -12.38
C TYR A 107 -0.87 -10.31 -11.70
N CYS A 108 0.33 -10.21 -12.29
CA CYS A 108 1.55 -10.57 -11.58
C CYS A 108 2.02 -9.35 -10.77
N VAL A 109 1.75 -9.35 -9.47
CA VAL A 109 2.15 -8.26 -8.56
C VAL A 109 3.65 -8.36 -8.30
N VAL A 110 4.42 -7.42 -8.86
CA VAL A 110 5.89 -7.38 -8.71
C VAL A 110 6.36 -6.41 -7.64
N ALA A 111 5.50 -5.45 -7.27
CA ALA A 111 5.79 -4.48 -6.23
C ALA A 111 4.52 -3.96 -5.55
N MET A 112 4.67 -3.52 -4.30
CA MET A 112 3.65 -2.85 -3.51
C MET A 112 4.23 -1.57 -2.91
N GLY A 113 3.46 -0.50 -2.96
CA GLY A 113 3.81 0.79 -2.36
C GLY A 113 2.71 1.26 -1.40
N GLY A 114 3.07 1.65 -0.19
CA GLY A 114 2.09 2.05 0.83
C GLY A 114 2.69 2.79 2.01
N ASP A 115 1.85 3.46 2.78
CA ASP A 115 2.24 4.28 3.93
C ASP A 115 1.94 3.63 5.29
N GLN A 116 1.18 2.54 5.28
CA GLN A 116 0.84 1.77 6.48
C GLN A 116 1.24 0.31 6.32
N LEU A 117 1.60 -0.37 7.41
CA LEU A 117 2.00 -1.79 7.35
C LEU A 117 0.89 -2.69 6.77
N GLY A 118 -0.38 -2.37 7.04
CA GLY A 118 -1.55 -3.07 6.47
C GLY A 118 -1.66 -3.02 4.94
N ASP A 119 -0.95 -2.08 4.31
CA ASP A 119 -0.86 -1.99 2.85
C ASP A 119 -0.10 -3.17 2.24
N PHE A 120 0.77 -3.81 3.02
CA PHE A 120 1.60 -4.92 2.58
C PHE A 120 1.07 -6.28 3.01
N SER A 121 0.44 -6.39 4.19
CA SER A 121 -0.18 -7.62 4.68
C SER A 121 -1.16 -7.36 5.82
N ASP A 122 -2.26 -8.11 5.90
CA ASP A 122 -3.16 -8.03 7.05
C ASP A 122 -2.58 -8.70 8.31
N LEU A 123 -1.44 -9.38 8.20
CA LEU A 123 -0.64 -9.85 9.34
C LEU A 123 -0.37 -8.73 10.36
N PHE A 124 -0.18 -7.49 9.87
CA PHE A 124 0.09 -6.32 10.72
C PHE A 124 -1.17 -5.68 11.32
N ASN A 125 -2.35 -6.16 10.92
CA ASN A 125 -3.66 -5.71 11.39
C ASN A 125 -4.31 -6.71 12.36
N ALA A 126 -3.55 -7.71 12.85
CA ALA A 126 -4.02 -8.78 13.72
C ALA A 126 -4.15 -8.41 15.20
N GLY A 127 -4.33 -7.12 15.54
CA GLY A 127 -4.51 -6.67 16.93
C GLY A 127 -3.25 -6.73 17.80
N GLN A 128 -2.07 -6.83 17.20
CA GLN A 128 -0.79 -6.85 17.92
C GLN A 128 -0.50 -5.52 18.63
N THR A 129 0.22 -5.60 19.76
CA THR A 129 0.83 -4.42 20.38
C THR A 129 1.85 -3.77 19.44
N PRO A 130 2.18 -2.47 19.60
CA PRO A 130 3.21 -1.82 18.79
C PRO A 130 4.57 -2.54 18.83
N ALA A 131 4.96 -3.10 19.98
CA ALA A 131 6.19 -3.87 20.12
C ALA A 131 6.14 -5.19 19.34
N ALA A 132 5.07 -5.96 19.47
CA ALA A 132 4.90 -7.22 18.73
C ALA A 132 4.87 -6.97 17.21
N ARG A 133 4.19 -5.91 16.78
CA ARG A 133 4.16 -5.52 15.36
C ARG A 133 5.55 -5.14 14.83
N ARG A 134 6.37 -4.42 15.62
CA ARG A 134 7.77 -4.12 15.27
C ARG A 134 8.61 -5.40 15.12
N ALA A 135 8.45 -6.36 16.04
CA ALA A 135 9.15 -7.64 15.94
C ALA A 135 8.79 -8.42 14.67
N VAL A 136 7.52 -8.42 14.26
CA VAL A 136 7.08 -9.04 12.99
C VAL A 136 7.72 -8.33 11.78
N VAL A 137 7.73 -7.00 11.77
CA VAL A 137 8.37 -6.19 10.71
C VAL A 137 9.86 -6.51 10.57
N GLN A 138 10.55 -6.76 11.68
CA GLN A 138 11.98 -7.06 11.74
C GLN A 138 12.31 -8.54 11.45
N SER A 139 11.30 -9.42 11.37
CA SER A 139 11.54 -10.84 11.08
C SER A 139 12.25 -11.03 9.74
N PRO A 140 13.17 -12.01 9.59
CA PRO A 140 13.94 -12.20 8.36
C PRO A 140 13.07 -12.33 7.10
N ALA A 141 11.93 -13.02 7.21
CA ALA A 141 11.00 -13.23 6.12
C ALA A 141 10.35 -11.93 5.60
N ILE A 142 10.21 -10.92 6.46
CA ILE A 142 9.65 -9.61 6.10
C ILE A 142 10.75 -8.63 5.73
N THR A 143 11.85 -8.60 6.48
CA THR A 143 12.97 -7.68 6.23
C THR A 143 13.52 -7.80 4.81
N ALA A 144 13.61 -9.03 4.28
CA ALA A 144 14.07 -9.28 2.91
C ALA A 144 13.15 -8.72 1.81
N LYS A 145 11.92 -8.26 2.14
CA LYS A 145 10.97 -7.70 1.16
C LYS A 145 11.10 -6.19 1.01
N TRP A 146 11.54 -5.49 2.07
CA TRP A 146 11.67 -4.03 2.05
C TRP A 146 12.72 -3.61 1.02
N GLY A 147 12.36 -2.67 0.13
CA GLY A 147 13.21 -2.26 -0.99
C GLY A 147 13.36 -3.31 -2.11
N ALA A 148 12.91 -4.55 -1.88
CA ALA A 148 12.94 -5.67 -2.82
C ALA A 148 11.51 -6.10 -3.20
N GLY A 149 10.66 -5.11 -3.49
CA GLY A 149 9.25 -5.28 -3.88
C GLY A 149 8.27 -4.62 -2.92
N TRP A 150 8.65 -4.35 -1.65
CA TRP A 150 7.83 -3.58 -0.72
C TRP A 150 8.46 -2.20 -0.48
N PHE A 151 7.77 -1.14 -0.88
CA PHE A 151 8.26 0.24 -0.82
C PHE A 151 7.40 1.08 0.13
N VAL A 152 7.94 1.44 1.29
CA VAL A 152 7.23 2.23 2.30
C VAL A 152 7.33 3.72 1.99
N LEU A 153 6.20 4.42 2.03
CA LEU A 153 6.13 5.86 1.94
C LEU A 153 6.02 6.45 3.36
N PRO A 154 6.83 7.45 3.72
CA PRO A 154 6.75 8.05 5.04
C PRO A 154 5.43 8.84 5.19
N ASN A 155 4.66 8.52 6.22
CA ASN A 155 3.49 9.28 6.66
C ASN A 155 3.49 9.41 8.20
N PRO A 156 4.03 10.51 8.75
CA PRO A 156 4.05 10.73 10.20
C PRO A 156 2.74 11.31 10.76
N VAL A 157 1.76 11.63 9.91
CA VAL A 157 0.59 12.45 10.29
C VAL A 157 -0.55 11.61 10.86
N TYR A 158 -0.73 10.36 10.41
CA TYR A 158 -1.78 9.46 10.87
C TYR A 158 -1.43 7.99 10.60
N GLY A 159 -2.19 7.05 11.17
CA GLY A 159 -2.12 5.62 10.81
C GLY A 159 -2.07 4.69 12.01
N THR A 160 -2.07 3.38 11.76
CA THR A 160 -2.00 2.37 12.83
C THR A 160 -0.69 2.41 13.60
N ALA A 161 0.37 3.02 13.04
CA ALA A 161 1.63 3.29 13.70
C ALA A 161 1.48 4.16 14.97
N LEU A 162 0.47 5.04 15.02
CA LEU A 162 0.20 5.93 16.15
C LEU A 162 -0.83 5.37 17.14
N LYS A 163 -1.36 4.15 16.91
CA LYS A 163 -2.33 3.52 17.83
C LYS A 163 -1.61 2.86 19.01
N GLY A 164 -2.00 3.26 20.22
CA GLY A 164 -1.45 2.82 21.49
C GLY A 164 -1.31 4.02 22.44
N SER A 165 -0.92 3.77 23.69
CA SER A 165 -0.47 4.84 24.60
C SER A 165 0.88 5.42 24.13
N ARG A 166 1.21 6.63 24.59
CA ARG A 166 2.48 7.29 24.25
C ARG A 166 3.67 6.37 24.53
N ASP A 167 3.71 5.74 25.69
CA ASP A 167 4.87 4.96 26.12
C ASP A 167 4.95 3.59 25.43
N GLU A 168 3.85 3.08 24.87
CA GLU A 168 3.86 1.87 24.03
C GLU A 168 4.39 2.15 22.62
N VAL A 169 4.03 3.31 22.05
CA VAL A 169 4.45 3.74 20.72
C VAL A 169 5.87 4.30 20.75
N PHE A 170 6.16 5.14 21.75
CA PHE A 170 7.44 5.76 22.02
C PHE A 170 7.94 5.31 23.40
N PRO A 171 8.63 4.16 23.50
CA PRO A 171 9.13 3.70 24.80
C PRO A 171 10.16 4.68 25.39
N PRO A 172 10.27 4.78 26.72
CA PRO A 172 11.21 5.71 27.38
C PRO A 172 12.65 5.61 26.88
N ALA A 173 13.08 4.41 26.47
CA ALA A 173 14.42 4.15 25.92
C ALA A 173 14.73 4.91 24.61
N ILE A 174 13.72 5.42 23.90
CA ILE A 174 13.90 6.22 22.68
C ILE A 174 13.43 7.67 22.85
N HIS A 175 13.08 8.07 24.08
CA HIS A 175 12.75 9.46 24.35
C HIS A 175 14.00 10.30 24.16
N TRP A 176 13.85 11.43 23.47
CA TRP A 176 14.91 12.40 23.38
C TRP A 176 15.21 12.94 24.78
N ALA A 177 16.47 12.89 25.19
CA ALA A 177 16.97 13.57 26.37
C ALA A 177 17.95 14.65 25.93
N PRO A 178 17.91 15.87 26.50
CA PRO A 178 18.89 16.89 26.22
C PRO A 178 20.28 16.36 26.58
N THR A 179 21.23 16.45 25.66
CA THR A 179 22.65 16.35 26.01
C THR A 179 22.93 17.43 27.05
N GLN A 180 23.34 17.02 28.26
CA GLN A 180 23.80 17.94 29.29
C GLN A 180 24.80 18.90 28.63
N GLY A 181 24.48 20.19 28.64
CA GLY A 181 25.28 21.21 28.00
C GLY A 181 26.71 21.14 28.53
N ILE A 182 27.67 21.14 27.62
CA ILE A 182 29.04 21.51 27.97
C ILE A 182 28.95 22.99 28.35
N HIS A 183 28.93 23.26 29.65
CA HIS A 183 29.18 24.58 30.21
C HIS A 183 30.65 24.94 30.06
#